data_AF-A0A967BY03-F1
#
_entry.id   AF-A0A967BY03-F1
#
_cell.length_a   1.000
_cell.length_b   1.000
_cell.length_c   1.000
_cell.angle_alpha   90.00
_cell.angle_beta   90.00
_cell.angle_gamma   90.00
#
_symmetry.space_group_name_H-M   'P 1'
#
loop_
_entity.id
_entity.type
_entity.pdbx_description
1 polymer ?
#
loop_
_entity_poly.entity_id
_entity_poly.type
_entity_poly.pdbx_seq_one_letter_code
_entity_poly.pdbx_strand_id
1 'polypeptide(L)'
;MTRRIERKIFRINDEIERLLRDERLVFDELEYHRHIADDARRDAAVGDADDRAFVRETEGDVPRFERALYELQRKRSDLEEERTKLLSRLEDL
;
A
#
# COMPACT_ATOMS: atom_id res chain seq x y z
N MET A 1 -23.69 -5.02 -25.38
CA MET A 1 -22.33 -4.73 -24.89
C MET A 1 -22.34 -4.04 -23.53
N THR A 2 -23.27 -3.10 -23.30
CA THR A 2 -23.50 -2.33 -22.07
C THR A 2 -23.46 -3.19 -20.79
N ARG A 3 -24.27 -4.26 -20.69
CA ARG A 3 -24.28 -5.19 -19.54
C ARG A 3 -22.93 -5.90 -19.25
N ARG A 4 -22.00 -5.97 -20.21
CA ARG A 4 -20.66 -6.55 -20.00
C ARG A 4 -19.70 -5.51 -19.44
N ILE A 5 -19.83 -4.25 -19.87
CA ILE A 5 -19.05 -3.11 -19.39
C ILE A 5 -19.45 -2.81 -17.94
N GLU A 6 -20.74 -2.72 -17.64
CA GLU A 6 -21.25 -2.52 -16.27
C GLU A 6 -20.72 -3.58 -15.30
N ARG A 7 -20.86 -4.87 -15.64
CA ARG A 7 -20.33 -5.99 -14.83
C ARG A 7 -18.81 -5.95 -14.65
N LYS A 8 -18.08 -5.31 -15.57
CA LYS A 8 -16.63 -5.13 -15.43
C LYS A 8 -16.33 -3.97 -14.49
N ILE A 9 -17.05 -2.85 -14.63
CA ILE A 9 -16.94 -1.69 -13.73
C ILE A 9 -17.22 -2.09 -12.28
N PHE A 10 -18.29 -2.86 -12.02
CA PHE A 10 -18.59 -3.33 -10.65
C PHE A 10 -17.43 -4.14 -10.06
N ARG A 11 -16.88 -5.10 -10.81
CA ARG A 11 -15.73 -5.89 -10.33
C ARG A 11 -14.49 -5.03 -10.09
N ILE A 12 -14.26 -4.02 -10.91
CA ILE A 12 -13.15 -3.08 -10.71
C ILE A 12 -13.37 -2.24 -9.45
N ASN A 13 -14.60 -1.78 -9.19
CA ASN A 13 -14.92 -1.06 -7.95
C ASN A 13 -14.65 -1.92 -6.71
N ASP A 14 -15.13 -3.17 -6.71
CA ASP A 14 -14.93 -4.10 -5.58
C ASP A 14 -13.42 -4.33 -5.31
N GLU A 15 -12.64 -4.45 -6.38
CA GLU A 15 -11.18 -4.60 -6.30
C GLU A 15 -10.49 -3.34 -5.77
N ILE A 16 -10.89 -2.15 -6.25
CA ILE A 16 -10.38 -0.86 -5.75
C ILE A 16 -10.69 -0.72 -4.26
N GLU A 17 -11.91 -1.04 -3.82
CA GLU A 17 -12.27 -0.98 -2.41
C GLU A 17 -11.45 -1.95 -1.56
N ARG A 18 -11.14 -3.15 -2.08
CA ARG A 18 -10.24 -4.07 -1.40
C ARG A 18 -8.84 -3.50 -1.29
N LEU A 19 -8.29 -2.96 -2.38
CA LEU A 19 -6.94 -2.36 -2.38
C LEU A 19 -6.84 -1.18 -1.44
N LEU A 20 -7.87 -0.31 -1.36
CA LEU A 20 -7.89 0.79 -0.39
C LEU A 20 -7.84 0.31 1.07
N ARG A 21 -8.50 -0.81 1.38
CA ARG A 21 -8.39 -1.41 2.72
C ARG A 21 -6.99 -1.97 2.97
N ASP A 22 -6.43 -2.68 2.00
CA ASP A 22 -5.09 -3.25 2.12
C ASP A 22 -4.01 -2.15 2.23
N GLU A 23 -4.14 -1.07 1.45
CA GLU A 23 -3.28 0.12 1.53
C GLU A 23 -3.31 0.74 2.93
N ARG A 24 -4.50 0.88 3.53
CA ARG A 24 -4.63 1.40 4.90
C ARG A 24 -3.92 0.50 5.91
N LEU A 25 -4.14 -0.81 5.84
CA LEU A 25 -3.51 -1.76 6.77
C LEU A 25 -1.97 -1.73 6.66
N VAL A 26 -1.45 -1.73 5.43
CA VAL A 26 0.00 -1.66 5.19
C VAL A 26 0.58 -0.31 5.60
N PHE A 27 -0.16 0.78 5.40
CA PHE A 27 0.24 2.10 5.85
C PHE A 27 0.32 2.19 7.38
N ASP A 28 -0.70 1.69 8.09
CA ASP A 28 -0.73 1.70 9.56
C ASP A 28 0.45 0.88 10.13
N GLU A 29 0.75 -0.28 9.52
CA GLU A 29 1.90 -1.11 9.89
C GLU A 29 3.23 -0.43 9.58
N LEU A 30 3.35 0.27 8.44
CA LEU A 30 4.54 1.04 8.09
C LEU A 30 4.83 2.14 9.11
N GLU A 31 3.81 2.88 9.54
CA GLU A 31 3.97 3.92 10.57
C GLU A 31 4.43 3.31 11.89
N TYR A 32 3.88 2.17 12.29
CA TYR A 32 4.34 1.43 13.46
C TYR A 32 5.82 1.04 13.38
N HIS A 33 6.26 0.46 12.25
CA HIS A 33 7.67 0.10 12.05
C HIS A 33 8.60 1.31 11.98
N ARG A 34 8.15 2.45 11.43
CA ARG A 34 8.92 3.70 11.44
C ARG A 34 9.16 4.20 12.87
N HIS A 35 8.15 4.11 13.74
CA HIS A 35 8.30 4.44 15.15
C HIS A 35 9.29 3.52 15.85
N ILE A 36 9.18 2.20 15.66
CA ILE A 36 10.14 1.24 16.23
C ILE A 36 11.57 1.54 15.75
N ALA A 37 11.76 1.76 14.45
CA ALA A 37 13.08 2.04 13.90
C ALA A 37 13.68 3.33 14.45
N ASP A 38 12.86 4.36 14.69
CA ASP A 38 13.31 5.61 15.31
C ASP A 38 13.68 5.43 16.79
N ASP A 39 12.88 4.68 17.55
CA ASP A 39 13.17 4.34 18.95
C ASP A 39 14.46 3.50 19.05
N ALA A 40 14.59 2.47 18.22
CA ALA A 40 15.78 1.62 18.18
C ALA A 40 17.04 2.43 17.86
N ARG A 41 16.97 3.40 16.94
CA ARG A 41 18.10 4.31 16.64
C ARG A 41 18.49 5.16 17.85
N ARG A 42 17.50 5.67 18.59
CA ARG A 42 17.74 6.46 19.81
C ARG A 42 18.40 5.61 20.89
N ASP A 43 17.94 4.38 21.08
CA ASP A 43 18.50 3.44 22.06
C ASP A 43 19.93 3.03 21.69
N ALA A 44 20.17 2.67 20.43
CA ALA A 44 21.51 2.29 19.95
C ALA A 44 22.54 3.43 20.02
N ALA A 45 22.12 4.70 20.07
CA ALA A 45 23.01 5.84 20.24
C ALA A 45 23.58 5.92 21.68
N VAL A 46 22.90 5.34 22.66
CA VAL A 46 23.30 5.33 24.07
C VAL A 46 23.60 3.92 24.61
N GLY A 47 23.33 2.88 23.83
CA GLY A 47 23.38 1.47 24.23
C GLY A 47 24.49 0.63 23.61
N ASP A 48 24.29 -0.69 23.68
CA ASP A 48 25.32 -1.70 23.61
C ASP A 48 25.41 -2.32 22.20
N ALA A 49 26.17 -3.41 22.05
CA ALA A 49 26.27 -4.10 20.75
C ALA A 49 24.94 -4.76 20.32
N ASP A 50 24.12 -5.19 21.29
CA ASP A 50 22.84 -5.85 21.05
C ASP A 50 21.78 -4.85 20.55
N ASP A 51 21.76 -3.61 21.07
CA ASP A 51 20.88 -2.54 20.59
C ASP A 51 21.16 -2.16 19.13
N ARG A 52 22.44 -2.17 18.73
CA ARG A 52 22.84 -1.96 17.33
C ARG A 52 22.42 -3.09 16.39
N ALA A 53 22.32 -4.32 16.89
CA ALA A 53 21.84 -5.45 16.10
C ALA A 53 20.32 -5.35 15.89
N PHE A 54 19.58 -4.98 16.93
CA PHE A 54 18.14 -4.75 16.87
C PHE A 54 17.75 -3.63 15.88
N VAL A 55 18.53 -2.54 15.80
CA VAL A 55 18.35 -1.49 14.78
C VAL A 55 18.42 -2.06 13.36
N ARG A 56 19.44 -2.88 13.06
CA ARG A 56 19.62 -3.39 11.69
C ARG A 56 18.47 -4.28 11.25
N GLU A 57 17.88 -5.03 12.18
CA GLU A 57 16.73 -5.88 11.91
C GLU A 57 15.48 -5.04 11.64
N THR A 58 15.19 -4.07 12.51
CA THR A 58 13.99 -3.22 12.42
C THR A 58 14.03 -2.20 11.27
N GLU A 59 15.22 -1.69 10.92
CA GLU A 59 15.39 -0.81 9.76
C GLU A 59 15.15 -1.52 8.43
N GLY A 60 15.34 -2.85 8.37
CA GLY A 60 15.10 -3.64 7.16
C GLY A 60 13.63 -3.77 6.79
N ASP A 61 12.72 -3.66 7.77
CA ASP A 61 11.29 -3.81 7.56
C ASP A 61 10.63 -2.58 6.95
N VAL A 62 11.11 -1.37 7.27
CA VAL A 62 10.54 -0.11 6.73
C VAL A 62 10.54 -0.09 5.20
N PRO A 63 11.67 -0.31 4.49
CA PRO A 63 11.69 -0.35 3.02
C PRO A 63 10.79 -1.45 2.42
N ARG A 64 10.59 -2.56 3.15
CA ARG A 64 9.72 -3.66 2.71
C ARG A 64 8.26 -3.22 2.70
N PHE A 65 7.80 -2.55 3.76
CA PHE A 65 6.43 -2.03 3.83
C PHE A 65 6.22 -0.85 2.87
N GLU A 66 7.21 0.04 2.70
CA GLU A 66 7.15 1.10 1.69
C GLU A 66 6.96 0.55 0.27
N ARG A 67 7.71 -0.51 -0.07
CA ARG A 67 7.57 -1.18 -1.36
C ARG A 67 6.19 -1.84 -1.51
N ALA A 68 5.71 -2.52 -0.46
CA ALA A 68 4.38 -3.13 -0.49
C ALA A 68 3.28 -2.08 -0.70
N LEU A 69 3.35 -0.95 0.01
CA LEU A 69 2.42 0.16 -0.13
C LEU A 69 2.44 0.74 -1.55
N TYR A 70 3.63 0.95 -2.11
CA TYR A 70 3.79 1.46 -3.48
C TYR A 70 3.15 0.53 -4.52
N GLU A 71 3.36 -0.78 -4.43
CA GLU A 71 2.78 -1.74 -5.38
C GLU A 71 1.25 -1.78 -5.29
N LEU A 72 0.69 -1.67 -4.08
CA LEU A 72 -0.76 -1.58 -3.87
C LEU A 72 -1.34 -0.30 -4.50
N GLN A 73 -0.74 0.85 -4.21
CA GLN A 73 -1.14 2.15 -4.76
C GLN A 73 -1.07 2.18 -6.28
N ARG A 74 -0.01 1.61 -6.86
CA ARG A 74 0.14 1.49 -8.30
C ARG A 74 -1.00 0.65 -8.90
N LYS A 75 -1.25 -0.53 -8.34
CA LYS A 75 -2.32 -1.41 -8.81
C LYS A 75 -3.70 -0.74 -8.72
N ARG A 76 -3.97 0.00 -7.64
CA ARG A 76 -5.21 0.78 -7.50
C ARG A 76 -5.32 1.85 -8.59
N SER A 77 -4.24 2.61 -8.83
CA SER A 77 -4.22 3.64 -9.88
C SER A 77 -4.49 3.07 -11.27
N ASP A 78 -3.91 1.92 -11.61
CA ASP A 78 -4.12 1.26 -12.90
C ASP A 78 -5.60 0.87 -13.10
N LEU A 79 -6.25 0.39 -12.03
CA LEU A 79 -7.67 0.02 -12.04
C LEU A 79 -8.59 1.25 -12.10
N GLU A 80 -8.23 2.35 -11.44
CA GLU A 80 -8.96 3.62 -11.53
C GLU A 80 -8.92 4.19 -12.95
N GLU A 81 -7.76 4.10 -13.62
CA GLU A 81 -7.63 4.49 -15.02
C GLU A 81 -8.48 3.59 -15.93
N GLU A 82 -8.45 2.27 -15.71
CA GLU A 82 -9.28 1.33 -16.46
C GLU A 82 -10.78 1.61 -16.26
N ARG A 83 -11.21 1.86 -15.01
CA ARG A 83 -12.59 2.23 -14.67
C ARG A 83 -13.01 3.49 -15.42
N THR A 84 -12.14 4.50 -15.45
CA THR A 84 -12.41 5.79 -16.12
C THR A 84 -12.62 5.59 -17.62
N LYS A 85 -11.76 4.79 -18.26
CA LYS A 85 -11.91 4.43 -19.69
C LYS A 85 -13.23 3.69 -19.97
N LEU A 86 -13.64 2.79 -19.08
CA LEU A 86 -14.90 2.05 -19.23
C LEU A 86 -16.14 2.92 -19.03
N LEU A 87 -16.08 3.88 -18.10
CA LEU A 87 -17.16 4.84 -17.86
C LEU A 87 -17.34 5.78 -19.06
N SER A 88 -16.26 6.37 -19.57
CA SER A 88 -16.32 7.20 -20.78
C SER A 88 -16.92 6.44 -21.97
N ARG A 89 -16.53 5.18 -22.18
CA ARG A 89 -17.12 4.34 -23.23
C ARG A 89 -18.62 4.05 -23.00
N LEU A 90 -19.10 4.09 -21.76
CA LEU A 90 -20.51 3.90 -21.44
C LEU A 90 -21.33 5.16 -21.73
N GLU A 91 -20.75 6.34 -21.51
CA GLU A 91 -21.36 7.64 -21.83
C GLU A 91 -21.48 7.88 -23.34
N ASP A 92 -20.56 7.32 -24.13
CA ASP A 92 -20.56 7.40 -25.60
C ASP A 92 -21.51 6.41 -26.31
N LEU A 93 -22.23 5.55 -25.56
CA LEU A 93 -23.11 4.49 -26.07
C LEU A 93 -24.60 4.86 -26.02
#